data_AF-A0A7W0FCD7-F1
#
_entry.id   AF-A0A7W0FCD7-F1
#
_cell.length_a   1.000
_cell.length_b   1.000
_cell.length_c   1.000
_cell.angle_alpha   90.00
_cell.angle_beta   90.00
_cell.angle_gamma   90.00
#
_symmetry.space_group_name_H-M   'P 1'
#
loop_
_entity.id
_entity.type
_entity.pdbx_description
1 polymer ?
#
loop_
_entity_poly.entity_id
_entity_poly.type
_entity_poly.pdbx_seq_one_letter_code
_entity_poly.pdbx_strand_id
1 'polypeptide(L)' 'MKKPLQSKTKIAPYITPQGQKRLSGELSYLWKVKRPQVTRAVAEAAAMGDRSENAEYIYG' A
#
# COMPACT_ATOMS: atom_id res chain seq x y z
N MET A 1 22.10 16.48 29.87
CA MET A 1 20.84 16.23 29.12
C MET A 1 21.10 16.57 27.65
N LYS A 2 21.03 15.59 26.74
CA LYS A 2 21.33 15.79 25.31
C LYS A 2 20.12 16.46 24.62
N LYS A 3 20.33 17.60 23.95
CA LYS A 3 19.30 18.29 23.15
C LYS A 3 18.87 17.38 21.98
N PRO A 4 17.57 17.21 21.69
CA PRO A 4 17.14 16.43 20.53
C PRO A 4 17.54 17.12 19.22
N LEU A 5 17.93 16.31 18.23
CA LEU A 5 18.48 16.72 16.94
C LEU A 5 17.56 17.69 16.19
N GLN A 6 18.12 18.80 15.71
CA GLN A 6 17.41 19.80 14.93
C GLN A 6 17.24 19.40 13.45
N SER A 7 16.13 19.92 12.91
CA SER A 7 15.75 20.14 11.51
C SER A 7 15.61 18.91 10.60
N LYS A 8 14.35 18.55 10.33
CA LYS A 8 13.98 17.83 9.10
C LYS A 8 14.35 18.74 7.91
N THR A 9 15.43 18.44 7.21
CA THR A 9 15.78 19.11 5.96
C THR A 9 14.61 18.98 4.98
N LYS A 10 14.02 20.09 4.56
CA LYS A 10 13.01 20.09 3.48
C LYS A 10 13.72 19.79 2.17
N ILE A 11 13.62 18.55 1.70
CA ILE A 11 14.04 18.16 0.36
C ILE A 11 12.99 18.66 -0.62
N ALA A 12 13.43 19.27 -1.73
CA ALA A 12 12.51 19.74 -2.76
C ALA A 12 11.79 18.54 -3.43
N PRO A 13 10.47 18.61 -3.68
CA PRO A 13 9.66 17.47 -4.11
C PRO A 13 9.78 17.20 -5.62
N TYR A 14 10.99 17.26 -6.17
CA TYR A 14 11.25 17.01 -7.58
C TYR A 14 11.62 15.55 -7.81
N ILE A 15 11.10 14.98 -8.89
CA ILE A 15 11.43 13.63 -9.35
C ILE A 15 11.83 13.68 -10.82
N THR A 16 12.60 12.69 -11.27
CA THR A 16 12.95 12.57 -12.69
C THR A 16 11.74 12.11 -13.50
N PRO A 17 11.67 12.42 -14.81
CA PRO A 17 10.62 11.90 -15.68
C PRO A 17 10.56 10.37 -15.70
N GLN A 18 11.71 9.69 -15.60
CA GLN A 18 11.77 8.23 -15.50
C GLN A 18 11.13 7.73 -14.19
N GLY A 19 11.42 8.39 -13.06
CA GLY A 19 10.80 8.08 -11.77
C GLY A 19 9.29 8.28 -11.81
N GLN A 20 8.81 9.37 -12.42
CA GLN A 20 7.39 9.64 -12.59
C GLN A 20 6.67 8.54 -13.40
N LYS A 21 7.25 8.12 -14.53
CA LYS A 21 6.70 7.03 -15.34
C LYS A 21 6.62 5.71 -14.56
N ARG A 22 7.67 5.37 -13.81
CA ARG A 22 7.70 4.16 -12.98
C ARG A 22 6.60 4.18 -11.92
N LEU A 23 6.51 5.26 -11.14
CA LEU A 23 5.51 5.40 -10.08
C LEU A 23 4.07 5.38 -10.63
N SER A 24 3.84 6.03 -11.78
CA SER A 24 2.54 6.01 -12.43
C SER A 24 2.15 4.61 -12.94
N GLY A 25 3.11 3.87 -13.50
CA GLY A 25 2.92 2.48 -13.92
C GLY A 25 2.61 1.56 -12.74
N GLU A 26 3.39 1.67 -11.67
CA GLU A 26 3.18 0.92 -10.44
C GLU A 26 1.82 1.22 -9.80
N LEU A 27 1.45 2.50 -9.68
CA LEU A 27 0.14 2.90 -9.19
C LEU A 27 -1.00 2.33 -10.05
N SER A 28 -0.84 2.37 -11.37
CA SER A 28 -1.83 1.83 -12.30
C SER A 28 -2.01 0.32 -12.12
N TYR A 29 -0.91 -0.41 -11.94
CA TYR A 29 -0.95 -1.85 -11.67
C TYR A 29 -1.59 -2.17 -10.32
N LEU A 30 -1.16 -1.49 -9.25
CA LEU A 30 -1.68 -1.69 -7.91
C LEU A 30 -3.20 -1.44 -7.86
N TRP A 31 -3.67 -0.37 -8.50
CA TRP A 31 -5.08 -0.05 -8.54
C TRP A 31 -5.86 -0.99 -9.45
N LYS A 32 -5.48 -1.10 -10.73
CA LYS A 32 -6.33 -1.78 -11.73
C LYS A 32 -6.25 -3.29 -11.67
N VAL A 33 -5.16 -3.84 -11.13
CA VAL A 33 -4.91 -5.29 -11.11
C VAL A 33 -4.94 -5.83 -9.69
N LYS A 34 -4.05 -5.36 -8.81
CA LYS A 34 -3.90 -5.95 -7.47
C LYS A 34 -5.09 -5.69 -6.56
N ARG A 35 -5.57 -4.45 -6.49
CA ARG A 35 -6.65 -4.08 -5.55
C ARG A 35 -7.95 -4.89 -5.77
N PRO A 36 -8.44 -5.10 -7.02
CA PRO A 36 -9.59 -5.97 -7.26
C PRO A 36 -9.37 -7.41 -6.80
N GLN A 37 -8.17 -7.97 -7.03
CA GLN A 37 -7.83 -9.34 -6.60
C GLN A 37 -7.90 -9.48 -5.08
N VAL A 38 -7.26 -8.56 -4.35
CA VAL A 38 -7.27 -8.55 -2.87
C VAL A 38 -8.69 -8.38 -2.35
N THR A 39 -9.44 -7.42 -2.88
CA THR A 39 -10.82 -7.16 -2.43
C THR A 39 -11.72 -8.39 -2.65
N ARG A 40 -11.51 -9.10 -3.77
CA ARG A 40 -12.26 -10.33 -4.06
C ARG A 40 -11.89 -11.46 -3.11
N ALA A 41 -10.61 -11.69 -2.86
CA ALA A 41 -10.15 -12.70 -1.91
C ALA A 41 -10.72 -12.43 -0.50
N VAL A 42 -10.69 -11.18 -0.05
CA VAL A 42 -11.26 -10.75 1.23
C VAL A 42 -12.78 -10.98 1.28
N ALA A 43 -13.50 -10.69 0.19
CA ALA A 43 -14.94 -10.92 0.11
C ALA A 43 -15.31 -12.42 0.11
N GLU A 44 -14.53 -13.25 -0.59
CA GLU A 44 -14.69 -14.71 -0.61
C GLU A 44 -14.40 -15.31 0.77
N ALA A 45 -13.31 -14.90 1.41
CA ALA A 45 -12.98 -15.30 2.78
C ALA A 45 -14.10 -14.96 3.78
N ALA A 46 -14.70 -13.77 3.63
CA ALA A 46 -15.84 -13.32 4.45
C ALA A 46 -17.16 -14.05 4.15
N ALA A 47 -17.31 -14.65 2.96
CA ALA A 47 -18.47 -15.46 2.59
C ALA A 47 -18.37 -16.91 3.10
N MET A 48 -17.15 -17.41 3.34
CA MET A 48 -16.89 -18.78 3.77
C MET A 48 -16.98 -19.01 5.29
N GLY A 49 -17.16 -17.97 6.12
CA GLY A 49 -17.30 -18.12 7.57
C GLY A 49 -17.17 -16.82 8.35
N ASP A 50 -17.24 -16.91 9.68
CA ASP A 50 -17.05 -15.76 10.57
C ASP A 50 -15.63 -15.19 10.43
N ARG A 51 -15.54 -13.86 10.34
CA ARG A 51 -14.31 -13.11 10.00
C ARG A 51 -13.27 -13.15 11.11
N SER A 52 -13.67 -13.64 12.29
CA SER A 52 -12.87 -13.73 13.50
C SER A 52 -11.91 -14.93 13.49
N GLU A 53 -12.20 -16.00 12.73
CA GLU A 53 -11.38 -17.23 12.70
C GLU A 53 -10.66 -17.47 11.36
N ASN A 54 -10.96 -16.69 10.32
CA ASN A 54 -10.36 -16.88 9.00
C ASN A 54 -8.98 -16.19 8.91
N ALA A 55 -7.91 -16.98 8.99
CA ALA A 55 -6.52 -16.51 8.88
C ALA A 55 -6.24 -15.73 7.57
N GLU A 56 -6.92 -16.08 6.48
CA GLU A 56 -6.72 -15.46 5.16
C GLU A 56 -7.34 -14.05 5.09
N TYR A 57 -8.35 -13.76 5.91
CA TYR A 57 -8.90 -12.41 6.09
C TYR A 57 -8.08 -11.55 7.06
N ILE A 58 -7.45 -12.17 8.07
CA ILE A 58 -6.63 -11.48 9.07
C ILE A 58 -5.25 -11.11 8.50
N TYR A 59 -4.69 -11.94 7.63
CA TYR A 59 -3.31 -11.78 7.13
C TYR A 59 -3.21 -11.54 5.60
N GLY A 60 -4.35 -11.38 4.91
CA GLY A 60 -4.44 -11.14 3.45
C GLY A 60 -4.24 -9.69 3.01
#